data_AF-A0A158HMG6-F1
#
_entry.id   AF-A0A158HMG6-F1
#
_cell.length_a   1.000
_cell.length_b   1.000
_cell.length_c   1.000
_cell.angle_alpha   90.00
_cell.angle_beta   90.00
_cell.angle_gamma   90.00
#
_symmetry.space_group_name_H-M   'P 1'
#
loop_
_entity.id
_entity.type
_entity.pdbx_description
1 polymer ?
#
loop_
_entity_poly.entity_id
_entity_poly.type
_entity_poly.pdbx_seq_one_letter_code
_entity_poly.pdbx_strand_id
1 'polypeptide(L)' 'MIRSVVAVIAIQLVILINGCSGSPPKPVLPDGLHRVPVNRVPPVPPSDGGGHEQ' A
#
# COMPACT_ATOMS: atom_id res chain seq x y z
N MET A 1 6.41 -43.47 6.84
CA MET A 1 6.57 -42.15 7.49
C MET A 1 7.38 -41.17 6.64
N ILE A 2 8.64 -41.43 6.32
CA ILE A 2 9.51 -40.49 5.57
C ILE A 2 8.91 -40.04 4.23
N ARG A 3 8.34 -40.97 3.44
CA ARG A 3 7.69 -40.66 2.16
C ARG A 3 6.55 -39.64 2.28
N SER A 4 5.71 -39.78 3.31
CA SER A 4 4.60 -38.85 3.56
C SER A 4 5.11 -37.49 4.03
N VAL A 5 6.15 -37.45 4.86
CA VAL A 5 6.76 -36.19 5.32
C VAL A 5 7.34 -35.41 4.14
N VAL A 6 8.06 -36.08 3.24
CA VAL A 6 8.60 -35.47 2.02
C VAL A 6 7.49 -34.92 1.13
N ALA A 7 6.38 -35.64 0.97
CA ALA A 7 5.24 -35.17 0.19
C ALA A 7 4.60 -33.90 0.78
N VAL A 8 4.41 -33.86 2.11
CA VAL A 8 3.86 -32.69 2.80
C VAL A 8 4.79 -31.48 2.63
N ILE A 9 6.10 -31.66 2.81
CA ILE A 9 7.09 -30.58 2.62
C ILE A 9 7.07 -30.06 1.18
N ALA A 10 7.00 -30.95 0.18
CA ALA A 10 6.94 -30.56 -1.22
C ALA A 10 5.69 -29.72 -1.54
N ILE A 11 4.53 -30.11 -1.02
CA ILE A 11 3.27 -29.37 -1.21
C ILE A 11 3.37 -27.97 -0.60
N GLN A 12 3.86 -27.86 0.63
CA GLN A 12 4.04 -26.58 1.31
C GLN A 12 5.00 -25.65 0.55
N LEU A 13 6.10 -26.20 0.02
CA LEU A 13 7.07 -25.43 -0.76
C LEU A 13 6.47 -24.90 -2.07
N VAL A 14 5.69 -25.72 -2.77
CA VAL A 14 4.99 -25.31 -4.00
C VAL A 14 4.02 -24.17 -3.70
N ILE A 15 3.24 -24.26 -2.63
CA ILE A 15 2.30 -23.21 -2.23
C ILE A 15 3.05 -21.91 -1.92
N LEU A 16 4.15 -21.99 -1.17
CA LEU A 16 4.97 -20.82 -0.81
C LEU A 16 5.54 -20.10 -2.05
N ILE A 17 6.11 -20.84 -3.00
CA ILE A 17 6.72 -20.27 -4.21
C ILE A 17 5.66 -19.58 -5.08
N ASN A 18 4.48 -20.19 -5.23
CA ASN A 18 3.41 -19.62 -6.06
C ASN A 18 2.69 -18.45 -5.39
N GLY A 19 2.61 -18.42 -4.05
CA GLY A 19 1.98 -17.32 -3.32
C GLY A 19 2.80 -16.03 -3.33
N CYS A 20 4.12 -16.12 -3.40
CA CYS A 20 5.01 -14.96 -3.36
C CYS A 20 5.32 -14.34 -4.74
N SER A 21 4.92 -14.97 -5.84
CA SER A 21 5.21 -14.49 -7.20
C SER A 21 4.17 -13.51 -7.76
N GLY A 22 3.09 -13.27 -7.04
CA GLY A 22 2.04 -12.32 -7.43
C GLY A 22 2.49 -10.87 -7.28
N SER A 23 2.47 -10.11 -8.38
CA SER A 23 2.52 -8.65 -8.29
C SER A 23 1.17 -8.11 -7.81
N PRO A 24 1.14 -7.06 -6.97
CA PRO A 24 -0.10 -6.37 -6.64
C PRO A 24 -0.82 -5.93 -7.93
N PRO A 25 -2.17 -5.98 -7.96
CA PRO A 25 -2.91 -5.45 -9.10
C PRO A 25 -2.53 -3.98 -9.32
N LYS A 26 -2.43 -3.56 -10.58
CA LYS A 26 -2.08 -2.19 -10.93
C LYS A 26 -3.08 -1.23 -10.27
N PRO A 27 -2.62 -0.21 -9.53
CA PRO A 27 -3.52 0.81 -8.98
C PRO A 27 -4.29 1.49 -10.12
N VAL A 28 -5.61 1.57 -9.97
CA VAL A 28 -6.46 2.35 -10.87
C VAL A 28 -6.38 3.80 -10.42
N LEU A 29 -5.83 4.68 -11.28
CA LEU A 29 -5.89 6.12 -11.04
C LEU A 29 -7.31 6.62 -11.38
N PRO A 30 -7.83 7.62 -10.64
CA PRO A 30 -9.02 8.33 -11.07
C PRO A 30 -8.84 8.88 -12.49
N ASP A 31 -9.89 8.80 -13.31
CA ASP A 31 -9.90 9.28 -14.70
C ASP A 31 -9.77 10.81 -14.81
N GLY A 32 -9.98 11.52 -13.69
CA GLY A 32 -9.97 12.98 -13.63
C GLY A 32 -11.07 13.62 -14.47
N LEU A 33 -12.10 12.86 -14.87
CA LEU A 33 -13.27 13.35 -15.61
C LEU A 33 -14.15 14.20 -14.70
N HIS A 34 -14.33 13.76 -13.45
CA HIS A 34 -14.96 14.54 -12.39
C HIS A 34 -13.88 15.24 -11.56
N ARG A 35 -13.78 16.57 -11.70
CA ARG A 35 -12.83 17.39 -10.94
C ARG A 35 -13.56 18.19 -9.88
N VAL A 36 -13.07 18.09 -8.64
CA VAL A 36 -13.55 18.88 -7.51
C VAL A 36 -12.36 19.73 -7.01
N PRO A 37 -12.57 21.00 -6.63
CA PRO A 37 -11.51 21.79 -5.99
C PRO A 37 -10.98 21.07 -4.76
N VAL A 38 -9.65 20.86 -4.71
CA VAL A 38 -8.96 20.16 -3.60
C VAL A 38 -9.14 20.91 -2.29
N ASN A 39 -8.89 22.22 -2.31
CA ASN A 39 -9.17 23.13 -1.20
C ASN A 39 -10.06 24.27 -1.70
N ARG A 40 -11.06 24.65 -0.90
CA ARG A 40 -11.94 25.80 -1.19
C ARG A 40 -11.41 27.12 -0.65
N VAL A 41 -10.33 27.04 0.13
CA VAL A 41 -9.75 28.17 0.88
C VAL A 41 -8.23 28.16 0.63
N PRO A 42 -7.60 29.34 0.51
CA PRO A 42 -6.14 29.44 0.41
C PRO A 42 -5.43 28.75 1.59
N PRO A 43 -4.26 28.14 1.37
CA PRO A 43 -3.44 27.62 2.46
C PRO A 43 -3.10 28.73 3.45
N VAL A 44 -3.09 28.40 4.74
CA VAL A 44 -2.58 29.30 5.77
C VAL A 44 -1.07 29.47 5.54
N PRO A 45 -0.53 30.70 5.60
CA PRO A 45 0.91 30.91 5.56
C PRO A 45 1.62 30.09 6.64
N PRO A 46 2.86 29.63 6.39
CA PRO A 46 3.63 28.93 7.42
C PRO A 46 3.76 29.83 8.66
N SER A 47 3.54 29.24 9.85
CA SER A 47 3.76 29.94 11.11
C SER A 47 5.26 30.20 11.25
N ASP A 48 5.65 31.46 11.17
CA ASP A 48 6.99 31.88 11.61
C ASP A 48 6.98 31.71 13.13
N GLY A 49 7.73 30.73 13.64
CA GLY A 49 7.65 30.29 15.05
C GLY A 49 8.14 31.34 16.06
N GLY A 50 7.43 32.45 16.22
CA GLY A 50 7.77 33.53 17.14
C GLY A 50 6.53 34.22 17.69
N GLY A 51 6.30 34.07 18.99
CA GLY A 51 5.26 34.81 19.71
C GLY A 51 4.58 34.05 20.86
N HIS A 52 5.31 33.22 21.61
CA HIS A 52 4.89 32.88 22.97
C HIS A 52 5.44 33.95 23.90
N GLU A 53 4.76 35.10 23.98
CA GLU A 53 4.85 36.03 25.12
C GLU A 53 3.45 36.57 25.39
N GLN A 54 2.77 35.93 26.34
CA GLN A 54 1.82 36.55 27.26
C GLN A 54 1.69 35.70 28.51
#